data_AF-F3GNZ4-F1
#
_entry.id   AF-F3GNZ4-F1
#
_cell.length_a   1.000
_cell.length_b   1.000
_cell.length_c   1.000
_cell.angle_alpha   90.00
_cell.angle_beta   90.00
_cell.angle_gamma   90.00
#
_symmetry.space_group_name_H-M   'P 1'
#
loop_
_entity.id
_entity.type
_entity.pdbx_description
1 polymer ?
#
loop_
_entity_poly.entity_id
_entity_poly.type
_entity_poly.pdbx_seq_one_letter_code
_entity_poly.pdbx_strand_id
1 'polypeptide(L)' 'YLWLLSRTPTVSASVREDMLSKARQQGYDTSRLIWREDDSKIGKGEK' A
#
# COMPACT_ATOMS: atom_id res chain seq x y z
N TYR A 1 -12.46 8.64 -0.87
CA TYR A 1 -11.79 7.38 -1.27
C TYR A 1 -10.30 7.65 -1.38
N LEU A 2 -9.45 6.78 -0.80
CA LEU A 2 -7.99 6.97 -0.73
C LEU A 2 -7.27 5.89 -1.52
N TRP A 3 -6.33 6.29 -2.37
CA TRP A 3 -5.46 5.38 -3.13
C TRP A 3 -3.99 5.78 -2.93
N LEU A 4 -3.14 4.79 -2.65
CA LEU A 4 -1.68 4.96 -2.62
C LEU A 4 -1.10 4.38 -3.90
N LEU A 5 -0.57 5.23 -4.76
CA LEU A 5 -0.02 4.84 -6.06
C LEU A 5 1.48 5.11 -6.08
N SER A 6 2.25 4.12 -6.53
CA SER A 6 3.68 4.23 -6.77
C SER A 6 4.00 3.95 -8.22
N ARG A 7 4.99 4.68 -8.77
CA ARG A 7 5.54 4.41 -10.11
C ARG A 7 6.53 3.25 -10.11
N THR A 8 6.98 2.82 -8.93
CA THR A 8 7.84 1.66 -8.74
C THR A 8 7.06 0.54 -8.06
N PRO A 9 7.32 -0.74 -8.40
CA PRO A 9 6.64 -1.87 -7.78
C PRO A 9 6.98 -1.97 -6.28
N THR A 10 8.17 -1.53 -5.89
CA THR A 10 8.62 -1.51 -4.50
C THR A 10 8.59 -0.08 -3.96
N VAL A 11 8.00 0.08 -2.78
CA VAL A 11 8.00 1.34 -2.02
C VAL A 11 8.79 1.10 -0.74
N SER A 12 9.71 2.00 -0.41
CA SER A 12 10.46 1.90 0.84
C SER A 12 9.53 2.09 2.03
N ALA A 13 9.85 1.44 3.16
CA ALA A 13 9.04 1.53 4.38
C ALA A 13 8.84 2.98 4.85
N SER A 14 9.88 3.82 4.75
CA SER A 14 9.81 5.24 5.15
C SER A 14 8.82 6.04 4.29
N VAL A 15 8.79 5.84 2.97
CA VAL A 15 7.84 6.54 2.09
C VAL A 15 6.41 6.09 2.37
N ARG A 16 6.21 4.79 2.61
CA ARG A 16 4.89 4.24 2.98
C ARG A 16 4.39 4.84 4.29
N GLU A 17 5.23 4.92 5.32
CA GLU A 17 4.92 5.53 6.60
C GLU A 17 4.51 7.00 6.45
N ASP A 18 5.26 7.79 5.67
CA ASP A 18 4.95 9.21 5.42
C ASP A 18 3.60 9.39 4.72
N MET A 19 3.32 8.56 3.69
CA MET A 19 2.02 8.56 3.02
C MET A 19 0.86 8.21 3.96
N LEU A 20 1.06 7.21 4.82
CA LEU A 20 0.08 6.80 5.82
C LEU A 20 -0.17 7.88 6.87
N SER A 21 0.90 8.56 7.32
CA SER A 21 0.79 9.69 8.25
C SER A 21 -0.07 10.81 7.67
N LYS A 22 0.20 11.21 6.42
CA LYS A 22 -0.59 12.23 5.70
C LYS A 22 -2.05 11.83 5.54
N ALA A 23 -2.32 10.55 5.23
CA ALA A 23 -3.68 10.03 5.14
C ALA A 23 -4.44 10.11 6.47
N ARG A 24 -3.79 9.74 7.58
CA ARG A 24 -4.38 9.83 8.93
C ARG A 24 -4.67 11.27 9.33
N GLN A 25 -3.76 12.19 9.02
CA GLN A 25 -3.95 13.63 9.28
C GLN A 25 -5.14 14.22 8.52
N GLN A 26 -5.46 13.67 7.35
CA GLN A 26 -6.64 14.06 6.57
C GLN A 26 -7.94 13.37 7.04
N GLY A 27 -7.89 12.56 8.11
CA GLY A 27 -9.05 11.87 8.67
C GLY A 27 -9.39 10.55 7.97
N TYR A 28 -8.50 10.00 7.15
CA TYR A 28 -8.71 8.68 6.55
C TYR A 28 -8.30 7.56 7.51
N ASP A 29 -9.14 6.54 7.59
CA ASP A 29 -8.84 5.31 8.31
C ASP A 29 -7.91 4.42 7.48
N THR A 30 -6.61 4.50 7.78
CA THR A 30 -5.59 3.69 7.11
C THR A 30 -5.61 2.21 7.50
N SER A 31 -6.32 1.82 8.57
CA SER A 31 -6.42 0.42 8.97
C SER A 31 -7.24 -0.42 7.99
N ARG A 32 -8.12 0.26 7.23
CA ARG A 32 -8.98 -0.35 6.20
C ARG A 32 -8.36 -0.33 4.81
N LEU A 33 -7.08 0.05 4.68
CA LEU A 33 -6.37 0.01 3.42
C LEU A 33 -6.16 -1.44 2.98
N ILE A 34 -6.62 -1.74 1.77
CA ILE A 34 -6.32 -2.99 1.08
C ILE A 34 -4.95 -2.82 0.44
N TRP A 35 -4.00 -3.68 0.83
CA TRP A 35 -2.66 -3.69 0.27
C TRP A 35 -2.59 -4.65 -0.91
N ARG A 36 -1.82 -4.27 -1.94
CA ARG A 36 -1.49 -5.22 -3.02
C ARG A 36 -0.46 -6.21 -2.47
N GLU A 37 -0.65 -7.50 -2.75
CA GLU A 37 0.40 -8.51 -2.60
C GLU A 37 1.51 -8.28 -3.63
N ASP A 38 2.71 -8.76 -3.31
CA ASP A 38 3.83 -8.77 -4.25
C ASP A 38 3.46 -9.52 -5.54
N ASP A 39 3.86 -8.98 -6.68
CA ASP A 39 3.62 -9.59 -7.99
C ASP A 39 4.22 -11.02 -8.06
N SER A 40 5.28 -11.30 -7.29
CA SER A 40 5.88 -12.64 -7.12
C SER A 40 4.92 -13.70 -6.54
N LYS A 41 3.87 -13.27 -5.83
CA LYS A 41 2.83 -14.14 -5.27
C LYS A 41 1.58 -14.20 -6.15
N ILE A 42 1.42 -13.27 -7.09
CA ILE A 42 0.31 -13.25 -8.04
C ILE A 42 0.69 -14.15 -9.23
N GLY A 43 0.37 -15.45 -9.13
CA GLY A 43 0.59 -16.42 -10.22
C GLY A 43 1.13 -17.78 -9.80
N LYS A 44 1.57 -17.95 -8.55
CA LYS A 44 1.74 -19.30 -7.97
C LYS A 44 0.40 -19.75 -7.42
N GLY A 45 -0.49 -20.17 -8.32
CA GLY A 45 -1.57 -21.07 -7.94
C GLY A 45 -0.92 -22.31 -7.35
N GLU A 46 -1.12 -22.51 -6.05
CA GLU A 46 -0.90 -23.79 -5.38
C GLU A 46 -1.56 -24.87 -6.24
N LYS A 47 -0.74 -25.81 -6.75
CA LYS A 47 -1.23 -27.09 -7.24
C LYS A 47 -1.15 -28.09 -6.11
#